data_AF-A0A929NXJ3-F1
#
_entry.id   AF-A0A929NXJ3-F1
#
_cell.length_a   1.000
_cell.length_b   1.000
_cell.length_c   1.000
_cell.angle_alpha   90.00
_cell.angle_beta   90.00
_cell.angle_gamma   90.00
#
_symmetry.space_group_name_H-M   'P 1'
#
loop_
_entity.id
_entity.type
_entity.pdbx_description
1 polymer ?
#
loop_
_entity_poly.entity_id
_entity_poly.type
_entity_poly.pdbx_seq_one_letter_code
_entity_poly.pdbx_strand_id
1 'polypeptide(L)'
;MKNRTAVFYGKVELIPGIISDGYVLDDDSAVMSERGTAKLLGMNQKTLNTVKDNWPPKNLKPFIDENQGMETNSVEVVANNSPYQGRKIVVYNTEFIESFIRGYALALAGDKLRPNQIHIGYRAVLLISSLAQTTLYTAIEESCGLPPNIQTTIKQVIWEMKELGLNCSIDGKIAVKQDITKFCGVSIGVLNGYLNKHKHDIEAIKLSRPTILEAGFNAPRMNGYCLEDVAKIVLNMKSQVGKKLKQQVFGEITSFAKPETKGEIEWQKILTKVFAGFSFHHNYPVGKYRADFLVKELGLALECNGFDNHATYDQKKEAEREQFVNQRYSLVRFNHLI
;
A
#
# COMPACT_ATOMS: atom_id res chain seq x y z
N MET A 1 27.18 -14.39 -19.19
CA MET A 1 26.38 -13.55 -18.27
C MET A 1 25.42 -12.73 -19.11
N LYS A 2 24.10 -12.84 -18.91
CA LYS A 2 23.14 -11.97 -19.59
C LYS A 2 23.38 -10.54 -19.09
N ASN A 3 23.62 -9.60 -19.99
CA ASN A 3 23.62 -8.17 -19.65
C ASN A 3 22.18 -7.79 -19.31
N ARG A 4 21.87 -7.72 -18.01
CA ARG A 4 20.55 -7.30 -17.52
C ARG A 4 20.41 -5.79 -17.61
N THR A 5 19.19 -5.35 -17.89
CA THR A 5 18.87 -3.92 -18.03
C THR A 5 17.74 -3.53 -17.10
N ALA A 6 17.83 -2.34 -16.49
CA ALA A 6 16.75 -1.77 -15.70
C ALA A 6 15.79 -1.02 -16.62
N VAL A 7 14.65 -1.65 -16.91
CA VAL A 7 13.65 -1.20 -17.89
C VAL A 7 12.62 -0.24 -17.29
N PHE A 8 12.33 -0.37 -16.00
CA PHE A 8 11.45 0.55 -15.27
C PHE A 8 12.17 1.20 -14.09
N TYR A 9 11.75 2.42 -13.77
CA TYR A 9 12.23 3.19 -12.62
C TYR A 9 11.06 3.84 -11.87
N GLY A 10 11.14 3.79 -10.54
CA GLY A 10 10.19 4.43 -9.65
C GLY A 10 10.84 4.90 -8.34
N LYS A 11 10.18 5.85 -7.68
CA LYS A 11 10.50 6.26 -6.32
C LYS A 11 9.69 5.41 -5.34
N VAL A 12 10.39 4.76 -4.41
CA VAL A 12 9.80 3.88 -3.40
C VAL A 12 9.90 4.54 -2.04
N GLU A 13 8.78 4.66 -1.34
CA GLU A 13 8.71 5.16 0.03
C GLU A 13 8.07 4.09 0.92
N LEU A 14 8.89 3.34 1.66
CA LEU A 14 8.40 2.29 2.57
C LEU A 14 8.21 2.82 4.00
N ILE A 15 8.90 3.89 4.36
CA ILE A 15 8.75 4.61 5.64
C ILE A 15 8.59 6.09 5.28
N PRO A 16 7.65 6.82 5.91
CA PRO A 16 7.45 8.25 5.67
C PRO A 16 8.75 9.05 5.72
N GLY A 17 8.99 9.86 4.69
CA GLY A 17 10.16 10.69 4.50
C GLY A 17 11.38 9.97 3.89
N ILE A 18 11.31 8.65 3.64
CA ILE A 18 12.45 7.87 3.14
C ILE A 18 12.17 7.36 1.75
N ILE A 19 12.50 8.21 0.78
CA ILE A 19 12.37 7.94 -0.64
C ILE A 19 13.64 7.29 -1.18
N SER A 20 13.50 6.14 -1.83
CA SER A 20 14.57 5.35 -2.44
C SER A 20 14.30 5.09 -3.92
N ASP A 21 15.37 4.88 -4.71
CA ASP A 21 15.27 4.59 -6.14
C ASP A 21 15.10 3.08 -6.36
N GLY A 22 13.95 2.67 -6.89
CA GLY A 22 13.61 1.29 -7.24
C GLY A 22 13.55 1.08 -8.76
N TYR A 23 13.85 -0.15 -9.18
CA TYR A 23 13.91 -0.55 -10.58
C TYR A 23 13.27 -1.93 -10.78
N VAL A 24 12.77 -2.17 -11.98
CA VAL A 24 12.42 -3.51 -12.46
C VAL A 24 13.30 -3.84 -13.65
N LEU A 25 13.89 -5.02 -13.64
CA LEU A 25 14.80 -5.50 -14.67
C LEU A 25 14.04 -6.15 -15.84
N ASP A 26 14.76 -6.45 -16.92
CA ASP A 26 14.25 -7.13 -18.11
C ASP A 26 13.81 -8.59 -17.90
N ASP A 27 14.14 -9.17 -16.75
CA ASP A 27 13.64 -10.48 -16.30
C ASP A 27 12.56 -10.37 -15.20
N ASP A 28 11.89 -9.21 -15.13
CA ASP A 28 10.84 -8.86 -14.18
C ASP A 28 11.29 -8.83 -12.71
N SER A 29 12.59 -8.96 -12.42
CA SER A 29 13.09 -8.87 -11.05
C SER A 29 13.06 -7.42 -10.53
N ALA A 30 12.52 -7.25 -9.33
CA ALA A 30 12.51 -5.97 -8.63
C ALA A 30 13.81 -5.79 -7.84
N VAL A 31 14.42 -4.62 -7.97
CA VAL A 31 15.70 -4.30 -7.33
C VAL A 31 15.74 -2.86 -6.83
N MET A 32 16.64 -2.57 -5.90
CA MET A 32 16.98 -1.21 -5.49
C MET A 32 18.42 -0.86 -5.82
N SER A 33 18.68 0.40 -6.17
CA SER A 33 20.06 0.87 -6.29
C SER A 33 20.80 0.80 -4.96
N GLU A 34 22.12 0.65 -4.99
CA GLU A 34 22.97 0.71 -3.79
C GLU A 34 22.68 1.92 -2.89
N ARG A 35 22.50 3.09 -3.52
CA ARG A 35 22.16 4.32 -2.81
C ARG A 35 20.78 4.24 -2.16
N GLY A 36 19.80 3.71 -2.87
CA GLY A 36 18.45 3.48 -2.37
C GLY A 36 18.46 2.53 -1.18
N THR A 37 19.12 1.37 -1.32
CA THR A 37 19.25 0.35 -0.28
C THR A 37 19.94 0.90 0.96
N ALA A 38 21.07 1.61 0.82
CA ALA A 38 21.75 2.21 1.96
C ALA A 38 20.86 3.20 2.72
N LYS A 39 20.13 4.06 1.99
CA LYS A 39 19.19 5.04 2.57
C LYS A 39 18.00 4.36 3.26
N LEU A 40 17.45 3.31 2.65
CA LEU A 40 16.36 2.52 3.21
C LEU A 40 16.76 1.93 4.57
N LEU A 41 17.93 1.27 4.60
CA LEU A 41 18.50 0.60 5.77
C LEU A 41 19.07 1.56 6.82
N GLY A 42 19.12 2.86 6.55
CA GLY A 42 19.68 3.86 7.47
C GLY A 42 21.19 3.76 7.62
N MET A 43 21.88 3.31 6.58
CA MET A 43 23.33 3.08 6.56
C MET A 43 24.01 3.99 5.54
N ASN A 44 25.31 4.26 5.76
CA ASN A 44 26.12 4.84 4.70
C ASN A 44 26.48 3.75 3.66
N GLN A 45 26.72 4.15 2.42
CA GLN A 45 27.02 3.22 1.31
C GLN A 45 28.29 2.39 1.56
N LYS A 46 29.33 3.01 2.11
CA LYS A 46 30.60 2.31 2.43
C LYS A 46 30.38 1.17 3.42
N THR A 47 29.55 1.38 4.44
CA THR A 47 29.20 0.36 5.44
C THR A 47 28.35 -0.74 4.80
N LEU A 48 27.39 -0.39 3.93
CA LEU A 48 26.62 -1.39 3.19
C LEU A 48 27.54 -2.31 2.37
N ASN A 49 28.49 -1.73 1.63
CA ASN A 49 29.46 -2.50 0.86
C ASN A 49 30.36 -3.39 1.73
N THR A 50 30.87 -2.86 2.85
CA THR A 50 31.66 -3.67 3.79
C THR A 50 30.87 -4.83 4.39
N VAL A 51 29.59 -4.60 4.76
CA VAL A 51 28.72 -5.65 5.31
C VAL A 51 28.41 -6.69 4.25
N LYS A 52 28.20 -6.26 3.00
CA LYS A 52 28.00 -7.16 1.86
C LYS A 52 29.19 -8.10 1.67
N ASP A 53 30.40 -7.57 1.60
CA ASP A 53 31.59 -8.38 1.31
C ASP A 53 31.88 -9.40 2.41
N ASN A 54 31.31 -9.20 3.60
CA ASN A 54 31.43 -10.07 4.77
C ASN A 54 30.08 -10.68 5.21
N TRP A 55 29.13 -10.81 4.27
CA TRP A 55 27.78 -11.28 4.58
C TRP A 55 27.72 -12.82 4.76
N PRO A 56 26.98 -13.32 5.77
CA PRO A 56 26.39 -12.59 6.89
C PRO A 56 27.42 -12.34 8.01
N PRO A 57 27.38 -11.16 8.68
CA PRO A 57 28.17 -10.91 9.87
C PRO A 57 27.94 -11.99 10.95
N LYS A 58 28.99 -12.33 11.72
CA LYS A 58 28.94 -13.40 12.73
C LYS A 58 27.75 -13.31 13.70
N ASN A 59 27.35 -12.10 14.07
CA ASN A 59 26.24 -11.88 14.99
C ASN A 59 24.86 -11.96 14.34
N LEU A 60 24.78 -11.87 13.01
CA LEU A 60 23.54 -12.05 12.25
C LEU A 60 23.39 -13.46 11.70
N LYS A 61 24.49 -14.21 11.58
CA LYS A 61 24.55 -15.58 11.08
C LYS A 61 23.47 -16.52 11.65
N PRO A 62 23.11 -16.47 12.95
CA PRO A 62 22.03 -17.32 13.49
C PRO A 62 20.62 -16.97 12.99
N PHE A 63 20.44 -15.82 12.33
CA PHE A 63 19.15 -15.25 11.97
C PHE A 63 18.93 -15.13 10.45
N ILE A 64 19.87 -15.61 9.65
CA ILE A 64 19.87 -15.50 8.18
C ILE A 64 20.22 -16.87 7.59
N ASP A 65 19.57 -17.25 6.49
CA ASP A 65 19.85 -18.49 5.79
C ASP A 65 21.21 -18.44 5.07
N GLU A 66 22.10 -19.40 5.35
CA GLU A 66 23.50 -19.41 4.90
C GLU A 66 23.68 -19.50 3.37
N ASN A 67 22.62 -19.87 2.62
CA ASN A 67 22.68 -20.09 1.18
C ASN A 67 22.48 -18.83 0.33
N GLN A 68 22.24 -17.66 0.94
CA GLN A 68 22.07 -16.40 0.22
C GLN A 68 23.40 -15.65 0.06
N GLY A 69 24.30 -16.22 -0.75
CA GLY A 69 25.48 -15.49 -1.23
C GLY A 69 25.08 -14.34 -2.16
N MET A 70 25.78 -13.20 -2.08
CA MET A 70 25.49 -12.04 -2.91
C MET A 70 26.27 -12.04 -4.23
N GLU A 71 25.56 -12.13 -5.36
CA GLU A 71 26.11 -11.69 -6.63
C GLU A 71 25.91 -10.18 -6.80
N THR A 72 27.01 -9.46 -7.02
CA THR A 72 26.95 -8.03 -7.34
C THR A 72 26.48 -7.88 -8.78
N ASN A 73 25.22 -7.51 -8.94
CA ASN A 73 24.68 -7.24 -10.27
C ASN A 73 24.81 -5.75 -10.56
N SER A 74 25.62 -5.44 -11.58
CA SER A 74 25.57 -4.13 -12.22
C SER A 74 24.67 -4.22 -13.44
N VAL A 75 23.72 -3.30 -13.52
CA VAL A 75 22.74 -3.25 -14.60
C VAL A 75 22.81 -1.91 -15.30
N GLU A 76 22.62 -1.92 -16.61
CA GLU A 76 22.49 -0.71 -17.40
C GLU A 76 21.06 -0.18 -17.30
N VAL A 77 20.91 1.11 -17.00
CA VAL A 77 19.59 1.75 -16.87
C VAL A 77 19.11 2.22 -18.23
N VAL A 78 18.07 1.58 -18.75
CA VAL A 78 17.42 1.98 -20.01
C VAL A 78 16.10 2.74 -19.77
N ALA A 79 15.60 2.73 -18.53
CA ALA A 79 14.39 3.46 -18.13
C ALA A 79 14.50 4.97 -18.41
N ASN A 80 13.68 5.48 -19.34
CA ASN A 80 13.71 6.87 -19.83
C ASN A 80 13.40 7.92 -18.75
N ASN A 81 12.67 7.56 -17.69
CA ASN A 81 12.30 8.44 -16.59
C ASN A 81 13.32 8.43 -15.44
N SER A 82 14.42 7.68 -15.56
CA SER A 82 15.44 7.58 -14.51
C SER A 82 16.48 8.70 -14.63
N PRO A 83 16.88 9.34 -13.51
CA PRO A 83 18.01 10.29 -13.52
C PRO A 83 19.36 9.60 -13.83
N TYR A 84 19.41 8.27 -13.86
CA TYR A 84 20.59 7.48 -14.16
C TYR A 84 20.53 6.78 -15.53
N GLN A 85 19.61 7.18 -16.41
CA GLN A 85 19.51 6.64 -17.78
C GLN A 85 20.87 6.61 -18.49
N GLY A 86 21.17 5.49 -19.15
CA GLY A 86 22.42 5.25 -19.86
C GLY A 86 23.62 4.95 -18.97
N ARG A 87 23.44 4.86 -17.64
CA ARG A 87 24.51 4.53 -16.69
C ARG A 87 24.38 3.09 -16.20
N LYS A 88 25.51 2.51 -15.83
CA LYS A 88 25.55 1.28 -15.04
C LYS A 88 25.43 1.61 -13.56
N ILE A 89 24.52 0.94 -12.87
CA ILE A 89 24.32 1.07 -11.42
C ILE A 89 24.48 -0.28 -10.74
N VAL A 90 24.92 -0.28 -9.49
CA VAL A 90 24.90 -1.46 -8.63
C VAL A 90 23.49 -1.59 -8.04
N VAL A 91 22.92 -2.79 -8.14
CA VAL A 91 21.57 -3.08 -7.63
C VAL A 91 21.58 -4.26 -6.68
N TYR A 92 20.64 -4.23 -5.74
CA TYR A 92 20.37 -5.27 -4.77
C TYR A 92 18.96 -5.81 -5.01
N ASN A 93 18.83 -7.14 -5.09
CA ASN A 93 17.53 -7.79 -5.25
C ASN A 93 16.70 -7.72 -3.96
N THR A 94 15.40 -7.93 -4.10
CA THR A 94 14.45 -7.94 -2.98
C THR A 94 14.80 -8.99 -1.94
N GLU A 95 15.20 -10.20 -2.35
CA GLU A 95 15.58 -11.29 -1.44
C GLU A 95 16.69 -10.88 -0.48
N PHE A 96 17.75 -10.23 -0.97
CA PHE A 96 18.82 -9.73 -0.12
C PHE A 96 18.33 -8.63 0.83
N ILE A 97 17.57 -7.66 0.32
CA ILE A 97 17.06 -6.55 1.11
C ILE A 97 16.18 -7.07 2.25
N GLU A 98 15.31 -8.04 1.95
CA GLU A 98 14.44 -8.70 2.92
C GLU A 98 15.24 -9.44 3.99
N SER A 99 16.19 -10.29 3.58
CA SER A 99 17.05 -11.02 4.52
C SER A 99 17.91 -10.09 5.37
N PHE A 100 18.34 -8.97 4.81
CA PHE A 100 19.05 -7.95 5.57
C PHE A 100 18.17 -7.36 6.68
N ILE A 101 16.97 -6.92 6.32
CA ILE A 101 15.99 -6.36 7.24
C ILE A 101 15.65 -7.40 8.32
N ARG A 102 15.29 -8.62 7.93
CA ARG A 102 14.95 -9.71 8.86
C ARG A 102 16.10 -10.03 9.81
N GLY A 103 17.31 -10.19 9.29
CA GLY A 103 18.49 -10.54 10.07
C GLY A 103 18.80 -9.49 11.15
N TYR A 104 18.74 -8.20 10.80
CA TYR A 104 18.97 -7.13 11.78
C TYR A 104 17.83 -6.97 12.78
N ALA A 105 16.57 -7.16 12.38
CA ALA A 105 15.44 -7.11 13.30
C ALA A 105 15.48 -8.26 14.32
N LEU A 106 15.76 -9.49 13.88
CA LEU A 106 15.88 -10.65 14.76
C LEU A 106 17.11 -10.55 15.68
N ALA A 107 18.24 -10.07 15.15
CA ALA A 107 19.42 -9.84 15.98
C ALA A 107 19.23 -8.73 17.02
N LEU A 108 18.39 -7.72 16.73
CA LEU A 108 17.97 -6.74 17.73
C LEU A 108 17.13 -7.42 18.82
N ALA A 109 16.10 -8.18 18.43
CA ALA A 109 15.22 -8.87 19.36
C ALA A 109 15.97 -9.89 20.26
N GLY A 110 17.07 -10.46 19.77
CA GLY A 110 17.93 -11.37 20.51
C GLY A 110 19.10 -10.73 21.26
N ASP A 111 19.15 -9.40 21.37
CA ASP A 111 20.23 -8.64 22.00
C ASP A 111 21.64 -8.99 21.46
N LYS A 112 21.74 -9.27 20.14
CA LYS A 112 23.00 -9.67 19.47
C LYS A 112 23.65 -8.54 18.66
N LEU A 113 23.03 -7.37 18.59
CA LEU A 113 23.59 -6.22 17.89
C LEU A 113 24.62 -5.49 18.75
N ARG A 114 25.70 -5.03 18.12
CA ARG A 114 26.66 -4.12 18.77
C ARG A 114 26.02 -2.74 18.97
N PRO A 115 26.48 -1.91 19.92
CA PRO A 115 25.90 -0.58 20.18
C PRO A 115 25.78 0.30 18.92
N ASN A 116 26.78 0.25 18.03
CA ASN A 116 26.78 0.99 16.77
C ASN A 116 25.90 0.37 15.66
N GLN A 117 25.27 -0.79 15.89
CA GLN A 117 24.37 -1.47 14.97
C GLN A 117 22.90 -1.41 15.40
N ILE A 118 22.63 -1.07 16.67
CA ILE A 118 21.27 -1.02 17.24
C ILE A 118 20.32 -0.15 16.40
N HIS A 119 20.80 1.00 15.90
CA HIS A 119 19.99 1.88 15.04
C HIS A 119 19.52 1.19 13.75
N ILE A 120 20.33 0.30 13.18
CA ILE A 120 19.98 -0.49 11.99
C ILE A 120 18.90 -1.51 12.35
N GLY A 121 19.01 -2.12 13.53
CA GLY A 121 17.97 -3.00 14.09
C GLY A 121 16.63 -2.28 14.22
N TYR A 122 16.58 -1.11 14.87
CA TYR A 122 15.34 -0.34 15.00
C TYR A 122 14.77 0.05 13.64
N ARG A 123 15.65 0.45 12.71
CA ARG A 123 15.26 0.77 11.34
C ARG A 123 14.65 -0.44 10.63
N ALA A 124 15.23 -1.62 10.80
CA ALA A 124 14.74 -2.86 10.25
C ALA A 124 13.37 -3.24 10.82
N VAL A 125 13.15 -3.07 12.13
CA VAL A 125 11.83 -3.29 12.75
C VAL A 125 10.78 -2.35 12.15
N LEU A 126 11.09 -1.06 11.99
CA LEU A 126 10.18 -0.10 11.35
C LEU A 126 9.84 -0.48 9.90
N LEU A 127 10.83 -0.98 9.15
CA LEU A 127 10.63 -1.47 7.78
C LEU A 127 9.73 -2.70 7.76
N ILE A 128 9.95 -3.68 8.64
CA ILE A 128 9.09 -4.87 8.76
C ILE A 128 7.67 -4.45 9.10
N SER A 129 7.48 -3.56 10.08
CA SER A 129 6.14 -3.11 10.46
C SER A 129 5.41 -2.40 9.31
N SER A 130 6.11 -1.57 8.54
CA SER A 130 5.52 -0.84 7.41
C SER A 130 5.20 -1.79 6.22
N LEU A 131 6.09 -2.74 5.95
CA LEU A 131 5.88 -3.78 4.94
C LEU A 131 4.76 -4.73 5.34
N ALA A 132 4.71 -5.17 6.60
CA ALA A 132 3.65 -5.99 7.14
C ALA A 132 2.32 -5.26 7.08
N GLN A 133 2.27 -3.97 7.42
CA GLN A 133 1.07 -3.15 7.28
C GLN A 133 0.61 -3.05 5.83
N THR A 134 1.51 -2.79 4.89
CA THR A 134 1.19 -2.65 3.46
C THR A 134 0.75 -3.99 2.86
N THR A 135 1.45 -5.07 3.20
CA THR A 135 1.14 -6.43 2.74
C THR A 135 -0.18 -6.90 3.33
N LEU A 136 -0.41 -6.64 4.62
CA LEU A 136 -1.68 -6.92 5.29
C LEU A 136 -2.82 -6.13 4.65
N TYR A 137 -2.63 -4.83 4.44
CA TYR A 137 -3.61 -3.98 3.76
C TYR A 137 -3.93 -4.49 2.34
N THR A 138 -2.91 -4.81 1.55
CA THR A 138 -3.07 -5.34 0.19
C THR A 138 -3.74 -6.70 0.20
N ALA A 139 -3.36 -7.59 1.11
CA ALA A 139 -3.98 -8.90 1.25
C ALA A 139 -5.45 -8.81 1.70
N ILE A 140 -5.79 -7.83 2.56
CA ILE A 140 -7.18 -7.49 2.92
C ILE A 140 -7.95 -6.97 1.70
N GLU A 141 -7.38 -6.05 0.93
CA GLU A 141 -8.00 -5.54 -0.30
C GLU A 141 -8.27 -6.69 -1.28
N GLU A 142 -7.24 -7.47 -1.60
CA GLU A 142 -7.31 -8.62 -2.50
C GLU A 142 -8.32 -9.67 -2.02
N SER A 143 -8.34 -9.97 -0.71
CA SER A 143 -9.29 -10.93 -0.14
C SER A 143 -10.73 -10.43 -0.30
N CYS A 144 -10.96 -9.14 -0.12
CA CYS A 144 -12.26 -8.49 -0.34
C CYS A 144 -12.64 -8.34 -1.83
N GLY A 145 -11.86 -8.90 -2.75
CA GLY A 145 -12.06 -8.77 -4.20
C GLY A 145 -11.79 -7.37 -4.74
N LEU A 146 -11.08 -6.52 -3.98
CA LEU A 146 -10.56 -5.24 -4.45
C LEU A 146 -9.20 -5.51 -5.10
N PRO A 147 -8.96 -5.10 -6.35
CA PRO A 147 -7.63 -5.29 -6.93
C PRO A 147 -6.61 -4.42 -6.18
N PRO A 148 -5.34 -4.87 -6.14
CA PRO A 148 -4.31 -4.23 -5.37
C PRO A 148 -4.09 -2.77 -5.79
N ASN A 149 -4.03 -1.89 -4.78
CA ASN A 149 -3.70 -0.47 -4.85
C ASN A 149 -4.80 0.40 -5.50
N ILE A 150 -5.73 0.89 -4.67
CA ILE A 150 -6.78 1.85 -5.05
C ILE A 150 -6.21 3.06 -5.79
N GLN A 151 -5.01 3.58 -5.47
CA GLN A 151 -4.44 4.70 -6.21
C GLN A 151 -3.91 4.31 -7.61
N THR A 152 -3.32 3.12 -7.75
CA THR A 152 -2.89 2.61 -9.07
C THR A 152 -4.09 2.25 -9.92
N THR A 153 -5.11 1.63 -9.32
CA THR A 153 -6.40 1.34 -9.95
C THR A 153 -7.13 2.64 -10.34
N ILE A 154 -7.19 3.65 -9.47
CA ILE A 154 -7.78 4.97 -9.79
C ILE A 154 -7.01 5.64 -10.92
N LYS A 155 -5.67 5.59 -10.92
CA LYS A 155 -4.85 6.13 -12.02
C LYS A 155 -5.11 5.42 -13.35
N GLN A 156 -5.22 4.08 -13.32
CA GLN A 156 -5.56 3.28 -14.50
C GLN A 156 -6.97 3.59 -14.99
N VAL A 157 -7.94 3.67 -14.08
CA VAL A 157 -9.33 4.07 -14.36
C VAL A 157 -9.39 5.46 -14.98
N ILE A 158 -8.64 6.43 -14.45
CA ILE A 158 -8.57 7.79 -15.02
C ILE A 158 -7.95 7.77 -16.42
N TRP A 159 -6.92 6.94 -16.65
CA TRP A 159 -6.33 6.78 -17.97
C TRP A 159 -7.34 6.19 -18.97
N GLU A 160 -7.99 5.09 -18.63
CA GLU A 160 -9.05 4.45 -19.44
C GLU A 160 -10.23 5.41 -19.71
N MET A 161 -10.64 6.21 -18.72
CA MET A 161 -11.71 7.19 -18.90
C MET A 161 -11.35 8.24 -19.95
N LYS A 162 -10.09 8.68 -20.02
CA LYS A 162 -9.62 9.61 -21.06
C LYS A 162 -9.60 8.95 -22.43
N GLU A 163 -9.11 7.72 -22.53
CA GLU A 163 -9.14 6.95 -23.79
C GLU A 163 -10.57 6.70 -24.29
N LEU A 164 -11.52 6.50 -23.37
CA LEU A 164 -12.95 6.39 -23.66
C LEU A 164 -13.63 7.74 -23.98
N GLY A 165 -12.89 8.85 -23.97
CA GLY A 165 -13.36 10.16 -24.43
C GLY A 165 -13.93 11.07 -23.34
N LEU A 166 -13.57 10.88 -22.06
CA LEU A 166 -13.88 11.85 -21.02
C LEU A 166 -13.14 13.17 -21.31
N ASN A 167 -13.90 14.26 -21.46
CA ASN A 167 -13.36 15.61 -21.56
C ASN A 167 -13.78 16.45 -20.35
N CYS A 168 -12.84 17.16 -19.74
CA CYS A 168 -13.06 18.00 -18.57
C CYS A 168 -13.11 19.47 -18.98
N SER A 169 -14.20 20.16 -18.67
CA SER A 169 -14.43 21.54 -19.09
C SER A 169 -13.55 22.58 -18.37
N ILE A 170 -12.97 22.26 -17.21
CA ILE A 170 -12.10 23.17 -16.45
C ILE A 170 -10.66 22.64 -16.49
N ASP A 171 -9.77 23.38 -17.14
CA ASP A 171 -8.32 23.12 -17.28
C ASP A 171 -7.94 21.68 -17.70
N GLY A 172 -8.86 20.94 -18.33
CA GLY A 172 -8.68 19.53 -18.68
C GLY A 172 -8.55 18.58 -17.47
N LYS A 173 -8.86 19.04 -16.25
CA LYS A 173 -8.62 18.29 -15.00
C LYS A 173 -9.83 18.23 -14.05
N ILE A 174 -10.76 19.17 -14.17
CA ILE A 174 -11.96 19.21 -13.33
C ILE A 174 -13.19 19.08 -14.23
N ALA A 175 -14.01 18.07 -13.95
CA ALA A 175 -15.23 17.80 -14.69
C ALA A 175 -16.41 18.54 -14.04
N VAL A 176 -17.26 19.14 -14.86
CA VAL A 176 -18.57 19.63 -14.42
C VAL A 176 -19.64 18.56 -14.64
N LYS A 177 -20.84 18.77 -14.07
CA LYS A 177 -21.94 17.79 -14.22
C LYS A 177 -22.31 17.52 -15.68
N GLN A 178 -22.20 18.50 -16.59
CA GLN A 178 -22.42 18.26 -18.01
C GLN A 178 -21.40 17.28 -18.60
N ASP A 179 -20.12 17.37 -18.22
CA ASP A 179 -19.07 16.45 -18.69
C ASP A 179 -19.38 15.01 -18.26
N ILE A 180 -19.72 14.83 -16.97
CA ILE A 180 -20.00 13.52 -16.38
C ILE A 180 -21.27 12.92 -16.99
N THR A 181 -22.34 13.70 -17.14
CA THR A 181 -23.60 13.21 -17.74
C THR A 181 -23.42 12.83 -19.20
N LYS A 182 -22.67 13.63 -19.97
CA LYS A 182 -22.35 13.33 -21.37
C LYS A 182 -21.52 12.06 -21.49
N PHE A 183 -20.47 11.92 -20.68
CA PHE A 183 -19.60 10.75 -20.70
C PHE A 183 -20.33 9.48 -20.27
N CYS A 184 -21.11 9.53 -19.18
CA CYS A 184 -21.87 8.38 -18.69
C CYS A 184 -23.13 8.06 -19.52
N GLY A 185 -23.60 8.97 -20.38
CA GLY A 185 -24.86 8.83 -21.10
C GLY A 185 -26.08 8.78 -20.16
N VAL A 186 -26.06 9.54 -19.05
CA VAL A 186 -27.14 9.57 -18.05
C VAL A 186 -27.76 10.96 -17.93
N SER A 187 -29.00 11.04 -17.43
CA SER A 187 -29.63 12.33 -17.15
C SER A 187 -29.02 13.02 -15.93
N ILE A 188 -29.12 14.36 -15.92
CA ILE A 188 -28.67 15.18 -14.79
C ILE A 188 -29.38 14.83 -13.47
N GLY A 189 -30.65 14.39 -13.56
CA GLY A 189 -31.43 13.95 -12.40
C GLY A 189 -30.86 12.67 -11.76
N VAL A 190 -30.42 11.70 -12.58
CA VAL A 190 -29.77 10.47 -12.11
C VAL A 190 -28.43 10.79 -11.44
N LEU A 191 -27.62 11.65 -12.06
CA LEU A 191 -26.35 12.09 -11.47
C LEU A 191 -26.57 12.83 -10.13
N ASN A 192 -27.54 13.75 -10.06
CA ASN A 192 -27.86 14.46 -8.81
C ASN A 192 -28.34 13.51 -7.71
N GLY A 193 -29.18 12.53 -8.05
CA GLY A 193 -29.63 11.51 -7.11
C GLY A 193 -28.47 10.68 -6.56
N TYR A 194 -27.49 10.35 -7.39
CA TYR A 194 -26.27 9.66 -6.97
C TYR A 194 -25.40 10.54 -6.05
N LEU A 195 -25.09 11.77 -6.48
CA LEU A 195 -24.27 12.70 -5.70
C LEU A 195 -24.85 12.99 -4.31
N ASN A 196 -26.18 13.09 -4.19
CA ASN A 196 -26.83 13.29 -2.90
C ASN A 196 -26.66 12.09 -1.96
N LYS A 197 -26.67 10.86 -2.48
CA LYS A 197 -26.46 9.64 -1.70
C LYS A 197 -25.01 9.47 -1.25
N HIS A 198 -24.07 9.95 -2.05
CA HIS A 198 -22.62 9.81 -1.84
C HIS A 198 -21.95 11.13 -1.42
N LYS A 199 -22.70 12.04 -0.79
CA LYS A 199 -22.21 13.38 -0.41
C LYS A 199 -21.03 13.36 0.58
N HIS A 200 -20.83 12.25 1.28
CA HIS A 200 -19.75 12.06 2.24
C HIS A 200 -18.48 11.46 1.58
N ASP A 201 -18.61 10.91 0.38
CA ASP A 201 -17.54 10.17 -0.32
C ASP A 201 -16.98 10.94 -1.54
N ILE A 202 -17.72 11.95 -2.00
CA ILE A 202 -17.43 12.78 -3.18
C ILE A 202 -17.43 14.24 -2.77
N GLU A 203 -16.30 14.90 -2.95
CA GLU A 203 -16.13 16.30 -2.54
C GLU A 203 -16.36 17.23 -3.74
N ALA A 204 -17.42 18.02 -3.67
CA ALA A 204 -17.72 19.00 -4.71
C ALA A 204 -16.83 20.23 -4.56
N ILE A 205 -16.09 20.57 -5.61
CA ILE A 205 -15.26 21.78 -5.66
C ILE A 205 -16.16 22.95 -6.08
N LYS A 206 -16.37 23.92 -5.20
CA LYS A 206 -17.11 25.15 -5.55
C LYS A 206 -16.28 26.03 -6.48
N LEU A 207 -16.72 26.19 -7.72
CA LEU A 207 -15.97 26.97 -8.72
C LEU A 207 -16.17 28.48 -8.49
N SER A 208 -15.11 29.25 -8.73
CA SER A 208 -15.16 30.71 -8.69
C SER A 208 -15.87 31.27 -9.93
N ARG A 209 -16.53 32.43 -9.79
CA ARG A 209 -17.24 33.07 -10.92
C ARG A 209 -16.32 33.33 -12.13
N PRO A 210 -15.06 33.78 -11.97
CA PRO A 210 -14.12 33.89 -13.09
C PRO A 210 -13.89 32.55 -13.82
N THR A 211 -13.60 31.47 -13.07
CA THR A 211 -13.37 30.12 -13.63
C THR A 211 -14.58 29.62 -14.45
N ILE A 212 -15.79 29.89 -13.95
CA ILE A 212 -17.03 29.49 -14.63
C ILE A 212 -17.18 30.22 -15.97
N LEU A 213 -16.90 31.52 -16.00
CA LEU A 213 -17.00 32.35 -17.22
C LEU A 213 -15.91 31.99 -18.24
N GLU A 214 -14.68 31.75 -17.77
CA GLU A 214 -13.54 31.35 -18.61
C GLU A 214 -13.80 30.01 -19.30
N ALA A 215 -14.44 29.07 -18.60
CA ALA A 215 -14.89 27.80 -19.16
C ALA A 215 -16.14 27.92 -20.06
N GLY A 216 -16.64 29.13 -20.32
CA GLY A 216 -17.75 29.39 -21.24
C GLY A 216 -19.15 29.20 -20.64
N PHE A 217 -19.28 29.07 -19.32
CA PHE A 217 -20.57 28.91 -18.65
C PHE A 217 -21.09 30.24 -18.09
N ASN A 218 -22.39 30.47 -18.19
CA ASN A 218 -23.04 31.67 -17.63
C ASN A 218 -23.63 31.46 -16.22
N ALA A 219 -23.48 30.28 -15.61
CA ALA A 219 -24.13 29.92 -14.35
C ALA A 219 -23.60 30.72 -13.15
N PRO A 220 -24.45 31.31 -12.29
CA PRO A 220 -24.01 32.16 -11.17
C PRO A 220 -23.19 31.40 -10.13
N ARG A 221 -23.43 30.09 -10.00
CA ARG A 221 -22.69 29.15 -9.14
C ARG A 221 -22.60 27.81 -9.84
N MET A 222 -21.47 27.12 -9.67
CA MET A 222 -21.25 25.81 -10.27
C MET A 222 -20.27 25.01 -9.41
N ASN A 223 -20.41 23.68 -9.44
CA ASN A 223 -19.48 22.76 -8.79
C ASN A 223 -18.74 21.96 -9.86
N GLY A 224 -17.46 21.72 -9.61
CA GLY A 224 -16.62 20.78 -10.33
C GLY A 224 -16.26 19.56 -9.47
N TYR A 225 -15.73 18.54 -10.12
CA TYR A 225 -15.31 17.29 -9.52
C TYR A 225 -13.92 16.92 -10.07
N CYS A 226 -13.00 16.52 -9.18
CA CYS A 226 -11.69 16.04 -9.61
C CYS A 226 -11.82 14.68 -10.31
N LEU A 227 -10.84 14.32 -11.14
CA LEU A 227 -10.87 13.07 -11.91
C LEU A 227 -11.00 11.80 -11.03
N GLU A 228 -10.47 11.82 -9.81
CA GLU A 228 -10.59 10.71 -8.86
C GLU A 228 -12.04 10.51 -8.41
N ASP A 229 -12.74 11.59 -8.10
CA ASP A 229 -14.17 11.54 -7.75
C ASP A 229 -15.03 11.19 -8.96
N VAL A 230 -14.65 11.66 -10.17
CA VAL A 230 -15.32 11.23 -11.41
C VAL A 230 -15.15 9.73 -11.63
N ALA A 231 -13.96 9.17 -11.36
CA ALA A 231 -13.71 7.73 -11.45
C ALA A 231 -14.64 6.94 -10.50
N LYS A 232 -14.77 7.38 -9.24
CA LYS A 232 -15.71 6.78 -8.28
C LYS A 232 -17.16 6.85 -8.78
N ILE A 233 -17.57 7.98 -9.36
CA ILE A 233 -18.92 8.16 -9.92
C ILE A 233 -19.15 7.19 -11.09
N VAL A 234 -18.25 7.17 -12.07
CA VAL A 234 -18.41 6.35 -13.29
C VAL A 234 -18.43 4.87 -12.96
N LEU A 235 -17.55 4.41 -12.07
CA LEU A 235 -17.51 3.02 -11.65
C LEU A 235 -18.80 2.63 -10.93
N ASN A 236 -19.30 3.42 -9.98
CA ASN A 236 -20.49 3.02 -9.22
C ASN A 236 -21.82 3.25 -9.95
N MET A 237 -21.81 4.04 -11.03
CA MET A 237 -23.00 4.30 -11.81
C MET A 237 -23.36 3.12 -12.71
N LYS A 238 -24.67 2.81 -12.81
CA LYS A 238 -25.19 1.78 -13.73
C LYS A 238 -25.27 2.32 -15.17
N SER A 239 -24.14 2.69 -15.76
CA SER A 239 -24.02 3.13 -17.16
C SER A 239 -23.32 2.06 -18.02
N GLN A 240 -23.52 2.12 -19.34
CA GLN A 240 -22.80 1.23 -20.27
C GLN A 240 -21.29 1.47 -20.23
N VAL A 241 -20.88 2.74 -20.13
CA VAL A 241 -19.48 3.13 -19.96
C VAL A 241 -18.91 2.61 -18.64
N GLY A 242 -19.65 2.71 -17.53
CA GLY A 242 -19.23 2.17 -16.23
C GLY A 242 -19.07 0.65 -16.25
N LYS A 243 -19.94 -0.08 -16.94
CA LYS A 243 -19.81 -1.53 -17.14
C LYS A 243 -18.58 -1.90 -17.97
N LYS A 244 -18.37 -1.21 -19.09
CA LYS A 244 -17.21 -1.44 -19.98
C LYS A 244 -15.90 -1.13 -19.26
N LEU A 245 -15.84 0.00 -18.56
CA LEU A 245 -14.68 0.40 -17.76
C LEU A 245 -14.38 -0.63 -16.67
N LYS A 246 -15.41 -1.14 -15.99
CA LYS A 246 -15.23 -2.23 -15.02
C LYS A 246 -14.68 -3.50 -15.65
N GLN A 247 -15.15 -3.89 -16.83
CA GLN A 247 -14.63 -5.08 -17.52
C GLN A 247 -13.17 -4.89 -17.95
N GLN A 248 -12.80 -3.70 -18.43
CA GLN A 248 -11.42 -3.38 -18.82
C GLN A 248 -10.46 -3.35 -17.62
N VAL A 249 -10.92 -2.86 -16.47
CA VAL A 249 -10.08 -2.72 -15.28
C VAL A 249 -10.06 -3.98 -14.41
N PHE A 250 -11.18 -4.73 -14.32
CA PHE A 250 -11.36 -5.83 -13.37
C PHE A 250 -11.65 -7.20 -14.00
N GLY A 251 -11.81 -7.32 -15.33
CA GLY A 251 -12.18 -8.58 -15.99
C GLY A 251 -13.68 -8.94 -15.92
N GLU A 252 -14.06 -10.19 -16.21
CA GLU A 252 -15.46 -10.65 -16.14
C GLU A 252 -15.94 -10.80 -14.69
N ILE A 253 -16.93 -10.01 -14.28
CA ILE A 253 -17.38 -9.92 -12.88
C ILE A 253 -18.61 -10.83 -12.65
N THR A 254 -18.41 -12.00 -12.02
CA THR A 254 -19.50 -12.86 -11.52
C THR A 254 -19.75 -12.65 -10.02
N SER A 255 -20.97 -12.21 -9.70
CA SER A 255 -21.71 -12.14 -8.41
C SER A 255 -20.97 -12.39 -7.07
N PHE A 256 -20.95 -11.37 -6.20
CA PHE A 256 -20.52 -11.46 -4.80
C PHE A 256 -21.66 -11.90 -3.86
N ALA A 257 -21.38 -12.84 -2.95
CA ALA A 257 -22.22 -13.24 -1.81
C ALA A 257 -21.56 -12.83 -0.48
N LYS A 258 -22.37 -12.53 0.56
CA LYS A 258 -21.92 -12.00 1.87
C LYS A 258 -21.39 -13.09 2.82
N PRO A 259 -20.37 -12.83 3.66
CA PRO A 259 -19.93 -13.75 4.72
C PRO A 259 -20.23 -13.30 6.17
N GLU A 260 -20.46 -14.28 7.06
CA GLU A 260 -20.34 -14.19 8.53
C GLU A 260 -19.54 -15.42 9.05
N THR A 261 -18.89 -15.25 10.22
CA THR A 261 -18.16 -16.24 11.08
C THR A 261 -16.98 -17.03 10.49
N LYS A 262 -16.78 -17.04 9.17
CA LYS A 262 -15.60 -17.68 8.52
C LYS A 262 -14.32 -16.85 8.61
N GLY A 263 -14.45 -15.54 8.77
CA GLY A 263 -13.34 -14.59 8.65
C GLY A 263 -12.19 -14.82 9.63
N GLU A 264 -12.45 -15.04 10.92
CA GLU A 264 -11.38 -15.17 11.92
C GLU A 264 -10.54 -16.45 11.72
N ILE A 265 -11.18 -17.56 11.35
CA ILE A 265 -10.48 -18.83 11.05
C ILE A 265 -9.64 -18.71 9.79
N GLU A 266 -10.13 -17.98 8.79
CA GLU A 266 -9.38 -17.71 7.55
C GLU A 266 -8.23 -16.74 7.80
N TRP A 267 -8.44 -15.69 8.60
CA TRP A 267 -7.39 -14.78 9.06
C TRP A 267 -6.31 -15.51 9.84
N GLN A 268 -6.66 -16.42 10.74
CA GLN A 268 -5.67 -17.23 11.46
C GLN A 268 -4.74 -17.99 10.50
N LYS A 269 -5.30 -18.61 9.45
CA LYS A 269 -4.50 -19.34 8.44
C LYS A 269 -3.57 -18.43 7.66
N ILE A 270 -4.03 -17.24 7.28
CA ILE A 270 -3.24 -16.24 6.54
C ILE A 270 -2.11 -15.71 7.42
N LEU A 271 -2.45 -15.22 8.62
CA LEU A 271 -1.50 -14.62 9.54
C LEU A 271 -0.46 -15.62 10.05
N THR A 272 -0.81 -16.90 10.19
CA THR A 272 0.17 -17.96 10.52
C THR A 272 1.25 -18.11 9.45
N LYS A 273 0.90 -17.95 8.16
CA LYS A 273 1.89 -17.98 7.06
C LYS A 273 2.74 -16.71 7.07
N VAL A 274 2.10 -15.55 7.24
CA VAL A 274 2.78 -14.24 7.24
C VAL A 274 3.80 -14.12 8.37
N PHE A 275 3.46 -14.62 9.57
CA PHE A 275 4.34 -14.57 10.74
C PHE A 275 5.08 -15.88 11.00
N ALA A 276 5.28 -16.70 9.96
CA ALA A 276 6.05 -17.93 10.07
C ALA A 276 7.47 -17.63 10.62
N GLY A 277 7.84 -18.29 11.71
CA GLY A 277 9.11 -18.07 12.40
C GLY A 277 9.10 -17.00 13.50
N PHE A 278 7.96 -16.37 13.76
CA PHE A 278 7.72 -15.55 14.96
C PHE A 278 6.78 -16.27 15.94
N SER A 279 6.78 -15.86 17.22
CA SER A 279 5.83 -16.37 18.21
C SER A 279 4.46 -15.72 17.99
N PHE A 280 3.71 -16.27 17.03
CA PHE A 280 2.34 -15.90 16.72
C PHE A 280 1.36 -16.64 17.63
N HIS A 281 0.53 -15.88 18.36
CA HIS A 281 -0.45 -16.41 19.29
C HIS A 281 -1.85 -15.93 18.93
N HIS A 282 -2.84 -16.83 19.01
CA HIS A 282 -4.25 -16.51 18.87
C HIS A 282 -4.90 -16.33 20.25
N ASN A 283 -5.84 -15.40 20.33
CA ASN A 283 -6.67 -15.10 21.50
C ASN A 283 -5.82 -14.97 22.78
N TYR A 284 -4.87 -14.03 22.75
CA TYR A 284 -3.82 -13.89 23.76
C TYR A 284 -4.22 -12.91 24.86
N PRO A 285 -4.01 -13.24 26.15
CA PRO A 285 -4.32 -12.35 27.26
C PRO A 285 -3.31 -11.19 27.38
N VAL A 286 -3.82 -9.95 27.40
CA VAL A 286 -3.08 -8.72 27.66
C VAL A 286 -3.60 -8.09 28.95
N GLY A 287 -3.04 -8.50 30.10
CA GLY A 287 -3.53 -8.09 31.41
C GLY A 287 -4.96 -8.59 31.65
N LYS A 288 -5.89 -7.65 31.88
CA LYS A 288 -7.33 -7.95 32.03
C LYS A 288 -8.09 -8.05 30.69
N TYR A 289 -7.43 -7.80 29.57
CA TYR A 289 -8.01 -7.81 28.23
C TYR A 289 -7.48 -8.97 27.38
N ARG A 290 -8.04 -9.16 26.19
CA ARG A 290 -7.58 -10.11 25.18
C ARG A 290 -7.39 -9.39 23.84
N ALA A 291 -6.39 -9.83 23.08
CA ALA A 291 -6.19 -9.48 21.68
C ALA A 291 -6.42 -10.74 20.83
N ASP A 292 -7.01 -10.56 19.64
CA ASP A 292 -7.33 -11.70 18.76
C ASP A 292 -6.08 -12.39 18.26
N PHE A 293 -5.02 -11.62 17.95
CA PHE A 293 -3.71 -12.17 17.66
C PHE A 293 -2.58 -11.33 18.26
N LEU A 294 -1.46 -11.97 18.60
CA LEU A 294 -0.25 -11.32 19.11
C LEU A 294 0.99 -11.89 18.42
N VAL A 295 1.91 -11.00 18.02
CA VAL A 295 3.28 -11.34 17.61
C VAL A 295 4.24 -10.75 18.64
N LYS A 296 4.72 -11.59 19.55
CA LYS A 296 5.40 -11.15 20.79
C LYS A 296 6.70 -10.39 20.50
N GLU A 297 7.51 -10.90 19.59
CA GLU A 297 8.83 -10.34 19.24
C GLU A 297 8.72 -8.99 18.54
N LEU A 298 7.61 -8.74 17.85
CA LEU A 298 7.34 -7.47 17.18
C LEU A 298 6.59 -6.47 18.08
N GLY A 299 6.20 -6.91 19.28
CA GLY A 299 5.36 -6.12 20.17
C GLY A 299 4.04 -5.69 19.50
N LEU A 300 3.44 -6.56 18.68
CA LEU A 300 2.32 -6.22 17.80
C LEU A 300 1.07 -7.02 18.20
N ALA A 301 -0.03 -6.31 18.46
CA ALA A 301 -1.36 -6.88 18.71
C ALA A 301 -2.27 -6.60 17.50
N LEU A 302 -2.99 -7.62 17.05
CA LEU A 302 -3.89 -7.57 15.90
C LEU A 302 -5.31 -7.94 16.31
N GLU A 303 -6.30 -7.18 15.85
CA GLU A 303 -7.71 -7.36 16.20
C GLU A 303 -8.61 -7.39 14.98
N CYS A 304 -9.44 -8.43 14.90
CA CYS A 304 -10.39 -8.71 13.84
C CYS A 304 -11.75 -8.12 14.23
N ASN A 305 -11.97 -6.84 13.96
CA ASN A 305 -13.19 -6.14 14.33
C ASN A 305 -14.32 -6.44 13.35
N GLY A 306 -15.31 -7.19 13.83
CA GLY A 306 -16.64 -7.28 13.23
C GLY A 306 -17.62 -6.39 13.96
N PHE A 307 -17.80 -5.16 13.44
CA PHE A 307 -18.79 -4.17 13.86
C PHE A 307 -18.73 -3.66 15.32
N ASP A 308 -18.56 -2.35 15.44
CA ASP A 308 -18.87 -1.52 16.62
C ASP A 308 -20.39 -1.46 16.95
N ASN A 309 -21.19 -2.43 16.49
CA ASN A 309 -22.65 -2.50 16.64
C ASN A 309 -23.12 -3.64 17.57
N HIS A 310 -22.28 -4.12 18.48
CA HIS A 310 -22.79 -4.92 19.59
C HIS A 310 -23.67 -4.03 20.48
N ALA A 311 -24.84 -4.52 20.90
CA ALA A 311 -25.76 -3.78 21.78
C ALA A 311 -25.14 -3.37 23.13
N THR A 312 -23.94 -3.89 23.44
CA THR A 312 -23.13 -3.64 24.62
C THR A 312 -21.82 -2.89 24.33
N TYR A 313 -21.62 -2.39 23.10
CA TYR A 313 -20.42 -1.64 22.72
C TYR A 313 -20.34 -0.32 23.50
N ASP A 314 -19.34 -0.24 24.38
CA ASP A 314 -19.07 0.93 25.21
C ASP A 314 -17.78 1.59 24.73
N GLN A 315 -17.94 2.67 23.99
CA GLN A 315 -16.86 3.44 23.38
C GLN A 315 -15.81 3.90 24.41
N LYS A 316 -16.23 4.16 25.66
CA LYS A 316 -15.30 4.61 26.72
C LYS A 316 -14.46 3.45 27.23
N LYS A 317 -15.07 2.28 27.44
CA LYS A 317 -14.32 1.07 27.82
C LYS A 317 -13.38 0.60 26.71
N GLU A 318 -13.78 0.77 25.46
CA GLU A 318 -12.94 0.39 24.32
C GLU A 318 -11.73 1.33 24.16
N ALA A 319 -11.91 2.64 24.35
CA ALA A 319 -10.79 3.58 24.39
C ALA A 319 -9.82 3.31 25.56
N GLU A 320 -10.33 2.98 26.75
CA GLU A 320 -9.51 2.59 27.91
C GLU A 320 -8.72 1.30 27.62
N ARG A 321 -9.35 0.32 26.95
CA ARG A 321 -8.72 -0.92 26.54
C ARG A 321 -7.61 -0.68 25.54
N GLU A 322 -7.88 0.10 24.50
CA GLU A 322 -6.91 0.47 23.47
C GLU A 322 -5.69 1.17 24.08
N GLN A 323 -5.92 2.13 24.98
CA GLN A 323 -4.84 2.81 25.68
C GLN A 323 -4.01 1.84 26.53
N PHE A 324 -4.64 0.85 27.17
CA PHE A 324 -3.94 -0.17 27.96
C PHE A 324 -3.13 -1.14 27.10
N VAL A 325 -3.65 -1.55 25.95
CA VAL A 325 -2.94 -2.43 25.01
C VAL A 325 -1.74 -1.68 24.41
N ASN A 326 -1.94 -0.43 23.99
CA ASN A 326 -0.91 0.45 23.43
C ASN A 326 0.23 0.79 24.40
N GLN A 327 0.06 0.61 25.71
CA GLN A 327 1.16 0.73 26.68
C GLN A 327 2.19 -0.41 26.56
N ARG A 328 1.83 -1.55 25.95
CA ARG A 328 2.67 -2.75 25.89
C ARG A 328 2.92 -3.23 24.46
N TYR A 329 1.96 -3.04 23.57
CA TYR A 329 1.99 -3.53 22.20
C TYR A 329 1.38 -2.50 21.25
N SER A 330 1.95 -2.35 20.06
CA SER A 330 1.30 -1.56 19.01
C SER A 330 0.03 -2.28 18.55
N LEU A 331 -1.12 -1.61 18.59
CA LEU A 331 -2.41 -2.21 18.21
C LEU A 331 -2.79 -1.89 16.75
N VAL A 332 -3.20 -2.90 16.00
CA VAL A 332 -3.74 -2.78 14.63
C VAL A 332 -5.07 -3.52 14.53
N ARG A 333 -6.10 -2.87 13.98
CA ARG A 333 -7.45 -3.43 13.78
C ARG A 333 -7.76 -3.61 12.30
N PHE A 334 -8.44 -4.70 11.95
CA PHE A 334 -8.80 -5.08 10.58
C PHE A 334 -10.17 -5.79 10.54
N ASN A 335 -10.80 -5.92 9.38
CA ASN A 335 -12.19 -6.36 9.25
C ASN A 335 -12.33 -7.90 9.11
N HIS A 336 -13.37 -8.46 9.72
CA HIS A 336 -13.73 -9.89 9.66
C HIS A 336 -14.33 -10.41 8.33
N LEU A 337 -14.57 -9.54 7.34
CA LEU A 337 -15.08 -9.97 6.03
C LEU A 337 -13.90 -10.28 5.10
N ILE A 338 -13.84 -11.52 4.61
CA ILE A 338 -13.03 -11.97 3.47
C ILE A 338 -13.95 -12.03 2.27
#